data_AF-A0A535EHH0-F1
#
_entry.id   AF-A0A535EHH0-F1
#
_cell.length_a   1.000
_cell.length_b   1.000
_cell.length_c   1.000
_cell.angle_alpha   90.00
_cell.angle_beta   90.00
_cell.angle_gamma   90.00
#
_symmetry.space_group_name_H-M   'P 1'
#
loop_
_entity.id
_entity.type
_entity.pdbx_description
1 polymer ?
#
loop_
_entity_poly.entity_id
_entity_poly.type
_entity_poly.pdbx_seq_one_letter_code
_entity_poly.pdbx_strand_id
1 'polypeptide(L)'
;MFLGRTLPGLVALPLTLDSFFWILGRVAGLSSFAALSISLVTGVALRSGLLGGLANNRAMRSTHEFTAVLWIPLGLLHVAALVLDQTARVAIQDVFVPFLANYDYNGKLALGLGTISLDVFVLVAVTGWLKSRINPRAWRWIHRLSYLAYATVFLHGVLGGSDFSSPVISALAWSTAFALGVFSLGRVLWGRLPAR
;
A
#
# COMPACT_ATOMS: atom_id res chain seq x y z
N MET A 1 36.63 -4.24 -48.26
CA MET A 1 37.30 -4.75 -47.05
C MET A 1 36.73 -3.99 -45.86
N PHE A 2 35.61 -4.47 -45.31
CA PHE A 2 34.90 -3.85 -44.18
C PHE A 2 35.35 -4.52 -42.88
N LEU A 3 36.15 -3.82 -42.07
CA LEU A 3 36.60 -4.31 -40.77
C LEU A 3 35.71 -3.74 -39.66
N GLY A 4 34.91 -4.64 -39.08
CA GLY A 4 34.55 -4.72 -37.65
C GLY A 4 34.17 -3.43 -36.91
N ARG A 5 32.91 -3.00 -37.05
CA ARG A 5 32.25 -2.17 -36.04
C ARG A 5 31.95 -3.07 -34.83
N THR A 6 32.73 -2.96 -33.75
CA THR A 6 32.36 -3.54 -32.45
C THR A 6 31.12 -2.80 -31.97
N LEU A 7 29.97 -3.49 -31.93
CA LEU A 7 28.79 -3.00 -31.24
C LEU A 7 29.20 -2.75 -29.77
N PRO A 8 28.85 -1.60 -29.16
CA PRO A 8 29.08 -1.39 -27.74
C PRO A 8 28.35 -2.51 -27.01
N GLY A 9 29.12 -3.45 -26.47
CA GLY A 9 28.59 -4.55 -25.69
C GLY A 9 27.71 -3.94 -24.61
N LEU A 10 26.47 -4.39 -24.56
CA LEU A 10 25.63 -4.22 -23.39
C LEU A 10 26.42 -4.83 -22.23
N VAL A 11 27.14 -3.99 -21.50
CA VAL A 11 27.70 -4.34 -20.21
C VAL A 11 26.49 -4.61 -19.34
N ALA A 12 26.08 -5.88 -19.29
CA ALA A 12 25.19 -6.37 -18.27
C ALA A 12 25.97 -6.17 -16.96
N LEU A 13 25.78 -5.01 -16.33
CA LEU A 13 26.28 -4.79 -14.98
C LEU A 13 25.74 -5.95 -14.15
N PRO A 14 26.58 -6.80 -13.55
CA PRO A 14 26.09 -7.88 -12.73
C PRO A 14 25.29 -7.25 -11.59
N LEU A 15 23.97 -7.42 -11.61
CA LEU A 15 23.12 -7.05 -10.50
C LEU A 15 23.58 -7.89 -9.30
N THR A 16 24.12 -7.24 -8.27
CA THR A 16 24.37 -7.91 -7.01
C THR A 16 23.02 -8.34 -6.41
N LEU A 17 23.02 -9.40 -5.59
CA LEU A 17 21.78 -9.86 -4.94
C LEU A 17 21.14 -8.73 -4.12
N ASP A 18 21.96 -7.93 -3.43
CA ASP A 18 21.47 -6.77 -2.66
C ASP A 18 20.82 -5.73 -3.57
N SER A 19 21.43 -5.39 -4.70
CA SER A 19 20.83 -4.44 -5.66
C SER A 19 19.53 -4.98 -6.26
N PHE A 20 19.48 -6.29 -6.52
CA PHE A 20 18.27 -6.96 -7.00
C PHE A 20 17.14 -6.86 -5.97
N PHE A 21 17.39 -7.25 -4.70
CA PHE A 21 16.38 -7.17 -3.64
C PHE A 21 15.97 -5.73 -3.34
N TRP A 22 16.91 -4.78 -3.39
CA TRP A 22 16.61 -3.36 -3.23
C TRP A 22 15.64 -2.85 -4.32
N ILE A 23 15.90 -3.15 -5.60
CA ILE A 23 14.99 -2.77 -6.70
C ILE A 23 13.64 -3.48 -6.56
N LEU A 24 13.67 -4.78 -6.27
CA LEU A 24 12.47 -5.61 -6.11
C LEU A 24 11.59 -5.08 -4.99
N GLY A 25 12.18 -4.73 -3.85
CA GLY A 25 11.49 -4.16 -2.70
C GLY A 25 10.81 -2.84 -3.04
N ARG A 26 11.48 -1.94 -3.76
CA ARG A 26 10.89 -0.66 -4.20
C ARG A 26 9.73 -0.86 -5.17
N VAL A 27 9.93 -1.65 -6.22
CA VAL A 27 8.90 -1.90 -7.24
C VAL A 27 7.68 -2.61 -6.65
N ALA A 28 7.90 -3.63 -5.82
CA ALA A 28 6.83 -4.35 -5.13
C ALA A 28 6.09 -3.46 -4.13
N GLY A 29 6.81 -2.65 -3.37
CA GLY A 29 6.24 -1.71 -2.39
C GLY A 29 5.35 -0.66 -3.05
N LEU A 30 5.85 0.01 -4.10
CA LEU A 30 5.08 0.99 -4.85
C LEU A 30 3.86 0.37 -5.56
N SER A 31 4.02 -0.85 -6.09
CA SER A 31 2.92 -1.57 -6.73
C SER A 31 1.85 -1.99 -5.72
N SER A 32 2.25 -2.44 -4.52
CA SER A 32 1.33 -2.75 -3.42
C SER A 32 0.59 -1.50 -2.95
N PHE A 33 1.30 -0.38 -2.77
CA PHE A 33 0.73 0.92 -2.44
C PHE A 33 -0.28 1.40 -3.48
N ALA A 34 0.03 1.26 -4.78
CA ALA A 34 -0.89 1.59 -5.86
C ALA A 34 -2.15 0.70 -5.85
N ALA A 35 -2.00 -0.61 -5.63
CA ALA A 35 -3.14 -1.53 -5.52
C ALA A 35 -4.05 -1.16 -4.32
N LEU A 36 -3.47 -0.87 -3.16
CA LEU A 36 -4.21 -0.40 -1.99
C LEU A 36 -4.91 0.94 -2.26
N SER A 37 -4.23 1.89 -2.89
CA SER A 37 -4.77 3.19 -3.31
C SER A 37 -6.03 3.03 -4.16
N ILE A 38 -5.93 2.21 -5.22
CA ILE A 38 -7.06 1.91 -6.11
C ILE A 38 -8.18 1.21 -5.32
N SER A 39 -7.84 0.23 -4.49
CA SER A 39 -8.83 -0.51 -3.69
C SER A 39 -9.62 0.42 -2.76
N LEU A 40 -8.94 1.34 -2.05
CA LEU A 40 -9.62 2.27 -1.15
C LEU A 40 -10.46 3.30 -1.91
N VAL A 41 -9.95 3.89 -2.99
CA VAL A 41 -10.71 4.87 -3.80
C VAL A 41 -11.97 4.24 -4.39
N THR A 42 -11.84 3.05 -4.99
CA THR A 42 -12.98 2.31 -5.55
C THR A 42 -13.95 1.85 -4.45
N GLY A 43 -13.45 1.44 -3.28
CA GLY A 43 -14.27 1.07 -2.12
C GLY A 43 -15.05 2.25 -1.54
N VAL A 44 -14.46 3.44 -1.52
CA VAL A 44 -15.15 4.68 -1.16
C VAL A 44 -16.25 4.98 -2.18
N ALA A 45 -15.94 4.89 -3.48
CA ALA A 45 -16.89 5.16 -4.56
C ALA A 45 -18.12 4.26 -4.48
N LEU A 46 -17.93 2.96 -4.24
CA LEU A 46 -19.02 1.98 -4.09
C LEU A 46 -19.97 2.26 -2.92
N ARG A 47 -19.52 3.02 -1.91
CA ARG A 47 -20.32 3.37 -0.72
C ARG A 47 -20.78 4.83 -0.68
N SER A 48 -20.39 5.66 -1.64
CA SER A 48 -20.74 7.09 -1.64
C SER A 48 -22.04 7.30 -2.38
N GLY A 49 -23.11 7.69 -1.68
CA GLY A 49 -24.39 8.10 -2.30
C GLY A 49 -24.23 9.27 -3.28
N LEU A 50 -23.16 10.08 -3.11
CA LEU A 50 -22.74 11.14 -4.03
C LEU A 50 -22.34 10.65 -5.42
N LEU A 51 -21.99 9.36 -5.56
CA LEU A 51 -21.53 8.74 -6.80
C LEU A 51 -22.51 7.63 -7.21
N GLY A 52 -23.82 7.92 -7.15
CA GLY A 52 -24.91 6.93 -7.29
C GLY A 52 -24.83 6.03 -8.54
N GLY A 53 -24.29 6.52 -9.66
CA GLY A 53 -24.06 5.70 -10.87
C GLY A 53 -22.89 4.72 -10.75
N LEU A 54 -21.89 5.00 -9.92
CA LEU A 54 -20.71 4.14 -9.71
C LEU A 54 -20.96 3.04 -8.67
N ALA A 55 -21.90 3.24 -7.74
CA ALA A 55 -22.22 2.26 -6.70
C ALA A 55 -22.75 0.92 -7.27
N ASN A 56 -23.45 0.97 -8.41
CA ASN A 56 -23.98 -0.21 -9.10
C ASN A 56 -23.07 -0.69 -10.26
N ASN A 57 -21.89 -0.08 -10.43
CA ASN A 57 -21.00 -0.41 -11.54
C ASN A 57 -20.21 -1.69 -11.24
N ARG A 58 -20.46 -2.73 -12.05
CA ARG A 58 -19.76 -4.03 -11.95
C ARG A 58 -18.24 -3.89 -12.10
N ALA A 59 -17.77 -3.02 -13.01
CA ALA A 59 -16.34 -2.80 -13.20
C ALA A 59 -15.71 -2.19 -11.94
N MET A 60 -16.38 -1.21 -11.31
CA MET A 60 -15.89 -0.60 -10.06
C MET A 60 -15.73 -1.64 -8.94
N ARG A 61 -16.74 -2.51 -8.78
CA ARG A 61 -16.69 -3.61 -7.81
C ARG A 61 -15.59 -4.62 -8.13
N SER A 62 -15.46 -5.02 -9.39
CA SER A 62 -14.42 -5.93 -9.84
C SER A 62 -13.02 -5.35 -9.61
N THR A 63 -12.81 -4.06 -9.87
CA THR A 63 -11.55 -3.37 -9.62
C THR A 63 -11.22 -3.34 -8.13
N HIS A 64 -12.20 -3.02 -7.27
CA HIS A 64 -12.01 -3.05 -5.82
C HIS A 64 -11.60 -4.45 -5.34
N GLU A 65 -12.34 -5.49 -5.74
CA GLU A 65 -12.09 -6.88 -5.32
C GLU A 65 -10.74 -7.39 -5.84
N PHE A 66 -10.40 -7.13 -7.10
CA PHE A 66 -9.11 -7.51 -7.69
C PHE A 66 -7.94 -6.84 -6.97
N THR A 67 -7.99 -5.51 -6.79
CA THR A 67 -6.91 -4.76 -6.15
C THR A 67 -6.80 -5.01 -4.64
N ALA A 68 -7.92 -5.33 -3.97
CA ALA A 68 -7.95 -5.78 -2.58
C ALA A 68 -7.26 -7.14 -2.35
N VAL A 69 -7.08 -7.94 -3.40
CA VAL A 69 -6.31 -9.19 -3.34
C VAL A 69 -4.88 -8.99 -3.86
N LEU A 70 -4.72 -8.19 -4.92
CA LEU A 70 -3.44 -7.96 -5.58
C LEU A 70 -2.37 -7.36 -4.65
N TRP A 71 -2.76 -6.52 -3.69
CA TRP A 71 -1.78 -5.95 -2.75
C TRP A 71 -1.07 -7.01 -1.91
N ILE A 72 -1.70 -8.17 -1.65
CA ILE A 72 -1.17 -9.23 -0.76
C ILE A 72 0.14 -9.80 -1.31
N PRO A 73 0.20 -10.40 -2.52
CA PRO A 73 1.46 -10.90 -3.05
C PRO A 73 2.50 -9.81 -3.25
N LEU A 74 2.09 -8.58 -3.62
CA LEU A 74 3.02 -7.46 -3.79
C LEU A 74 3.61 -6.99 -2.44
N GLY A 75 2.80 -6.94 -1.40
CA GLY A 75 3.24 -6.60 -0.03
C GLY A 75 4.14 -7.67 0.55
N LEU A 76 3.81 -8.95 0.34
CA LEU A 76 4.67 -10.06 0.73
C LEU A 76 6.02 -10.01 0.01
N LEU A 77 6.02 -9.72 -1.30
CA LEU A 77 7.24 -9.59 -2.09
C LEU A 77 8.09 -8.40 -1.60
N HIS A 78 7.46 -7.28 -1.28
CA HIS A 78 8.12 -6.12 -0.68
C HIS A 78 8.81 -6.47 0.64
N VAL A 79 8.08 -7.08 1.58
CA VAL A 79 8.63 -7.47 2.89
C VAL A 79 9.73 -8.52 2.75
N ALA A 80 9.53 -9.54 1.91
CA ALA A 80 10.53 -10.56 1.65
C ALA A 80 11.82 -9.96 1.07
N ALA A 81 11.70 -9.04 0.12
CA ALA A 81 12.85 -8.35 -0.45
C ALA A 81 13.60 -7.52 0.61
N LEU A 82 12.90 -6.81 1.49
CA LEU A 82 13.52 -6.04 2.57
C LEU A 82 14.27 -6.92 3.59
N VAL A 83 13.73 -8.10 3.91
CA VAL A 83 14.38 -9.04 4.83
C VAL A 83 15.61 -9.70 4.19
N LEU A 84 15.59 -9.90 2.87
CA LEU A 84 16.69 -10.51 2.12
C LEU A 84 17.79 -9.50 1.72
N ASP A 85 17.47 -8.21 1.65
CA ASP A 85 18.42 -7.14 1.38
C ASP A 85 19.26 -6.81 2.63
N GLN A 86 20.54 -7.18 2.60
CA GLN A 86 21.46 -6.92 3.72
C GLN A 86 21.68 -5.42 3.97
N THR A 87 21.45 -4.58 2.97
CA THR A 87 21.59 -3.12 3.10
C THR A 87 20.39 -2.50 3.81
N ALA A 88 19.22 -3.14 3.75
CA ALA A 88 17.99 -2.68 4.41
C ALA A 88 18.00 -2.95 5.92
N ARG A 89 18.81 -3.91 6.40
CA ARG A 89 18.99 -4.24 7.84
C ARG A 89 17.67 -4.48 8.58
N VAL A 90 16.67 -5.04 7.90
CA VAL A 90 15.37 -5.39 8.49
C VAL A 90 15.44 -6.80 9.07
N ALA A 91 15.19 -6.94 10.37
CA ALA A 91 15.11 -8.26 11.00
C ALA A 91 13.69 -8.85 10.86
N ILE A 92 13.58 -10.17 10.87
CA ILE A 92 12.27 -10.87 10.78
C ILE A 92 11.31 -10.41 11.90
N GLN A 93 11.81 -10.13 13.10
CA GLN A 93 11.00 -9.65 14.22
C GLN A 93 10.38 -8.26 13.96
N ASP A 94 11.03 -7.41 13.17
CA ASP A 94 10.55 -6.07 12.85
C ASP A 94 9.28 -6.12 11.98
N VAL A 95 9.07 -7.23 11.27
CA VAL A 95 7.87 -7.49 10.45
C VAL A 95 6.61 -7.68 11.31
N PHE A 96 6.76 -8.10 12.57
CA PHE A 96 5.63 -8.46 13.44
C PHE A 96 5.47 -7.56 14.65
N VAL A 97 6.53 -6.85 15.07
CA VAL A 97 6.48 -5.98 16.24
C VAL A 97 6.97 -4.59 15.87
N PRO A 98 6.10 -3.56 15.96
CA PRO A 98 6.46 -2.22 15.53
C PRO A 98 7.49 -1.59 16.46
N PHE A 99 8.35 -0.74 15.89
CA PHE A 99 9.34 0.09 16.60
C PHE A 99 10.47 -0.68 17.33
N LEU A 100 10.64 -1.98 17.09
CA LEU A 100 11.78 -2.75 17.63
C LEU A 100 13.09 -2.51 16.88
N ALA A 101 13.03 -2.11 15.61
CA ALA A 101 14.20 -2.00 14.75
C ALA A 101 15.30 -1.10 15.36
N ASN A 102 16.55 -1.57 15.34
CA ASN A 102 17.71 -0.82 15.80
C ASN A 102 18.21 0.16 14.74
N TYR A 103 17.37 1.13 14.39
CA TYR A 103 17.64 2.24 13.48
C TYR A 103 17.71 3.58 14.21
N ASP A 104 18.07 4.64 13.49
CA ASP A 104 17.86 6.02 13.93
C ASP A 104 16.35 6.31 14.14
N TYR A 105 16.03 7.47 14.72
CA TYR A 105 14.65 7.81 15.08
C TYR A 105 13.68 7.73 13.88
N ASN A 106 14.08 8.28 12.73
CA ASN A 106 13.24 8.29 11.53
C ASN A 106 13.09 6.89 10.91
N GLY A 107 14.17 6.11 10.82
CA GLY A 107 14.11 4.74 10.31
C GLY A 107 13.27 3.82 11.19
N LYS A 108 13.40 3.94 12.52
CA LYS A 108 12.56 3.21 13.48
C LYS A 108 11.07 3.55 13.33
N LEU A 109 10.76 4.83 13.18
CA LEU A 109 9.38 5.27 12.95
C LEU A 109 8.82 4.74 11.63
N ALA A 110 9.58 4.87 10.54
CA ALA A 110 9.17 4.38 9.23
C ALA A 110 8.89 2.88 9.26
N LEU A 111 9.81 2.07 9.79
CA LEU A 111 9.63 0.62 9.91
C LEU A 111 8.41 0.28 10.77
N GLY A 112 8.27 0.87 11.96
CA GLY A 112 7.14 0.59 12.85
C GLY A 112 5.78 0.95 12.24
N LEU A 113 5.69 2.03 11.46
CA LEU A 113 4.48 2.37 10.70
C LEU A 113 4.18 1.35 9.59
N GLY A 114 5.22 0.82 8.95
CA GLY A 114 5.11 -0.27 7.97
C GLY A 114 4.55 -1.54 8.61
N THR A 115 5.06 -1.91 9.79
CA THR A 115 4.58 -3.05 10.59
C THR A 115 3.11 -2.88 10.99
N ILE A 116 2.74 -1.73 11.56
CA ILE A 116 1.33 -1.43 11.93
C ILE A 116 0.42 -1.54 10.71
N SER A 117 0.85 -0.99 9.57
CA SER A 117 0.11 -1.09 8.31
C SER A 117 -0.12 -2.55 7.92
N LEU A 118 0.95 -3.35 7.90
CA LEU A 118 0.89 -4.76 7.54
C LEU A 118 -0.09 -5.52 8.44
N ASP A 119 0.05 -5.40 9.76
CA ASP A 119 -0.80 -6.08 10.74
C ASP A 119 -2.28 -5.74 10.56
N VAL A 120 -2.59 -4.46 10.39
CA VAL A 120 -3.97 -4.01 10.22
C VAL A 120 -4.53 -4.42 8.86
N PHE A 121 -3.74 -4.38 7.77
CA PHE A 121 -4.20 -4.86 6.46
C PHE A 121 -4.40 -6.38 6.44
N VAL A 122 -3.55 -7.15 7.11
CA VAL A 122 -3.75 -8.60 7.30
C VAL A 122 -5.06 -8.86 8.03
N LEU A 123 -5.33 -8.15 9.13
CA LEU A 123 -6.60 -8.24 9.85
C LEU A 123 -7.80 -7.91 8.94
N VAL A 124 -7.72 -6.84 8.14
CA VAL A 124 -8.78 -6.44 7.21
C VAL A 124 -8.98 -7.48 6.10
N ALA A 125 -7.91 -8.05 5.55
CA ALA A 125 -7.99 -9.06 4.50
C ALA A 125 -8.58 -10.38 5.01
N VAL A 126 -8.10 -10.88 6.15
CA VAL A 126 -8.62 -12.09 6.79
C VAL A 126 -10.10 -11.94 7.11
N THR A 127 -10.50 -10.82 7.72
CA THR A 127 -11.92 -10.57 8.02
C THR A 127 -12.76 -10.31 6.76
N GLY A 128 -12.17 -9.79 5.69
CA GLY A 128 -12.78 -9.67 4.37
C GLY A 128 -13.09 -11.03 3.74
N TRP A 129 -12.17 -11.99 3.88
CA TRP A 129 -12.38 -13.38 3.44
C TRP A 129 -13.46 -14.08 4.27
N LEU A 130 -13.44 -13.87 5.59
CA LEU A 130 -14.40 -14.44 6.54
C LEU A 130 -15.72 -13.64 6.65
N LYS A 131 -15.99 -12.69 5.75
CA LYS A 131 -17.13 -11.77 5.88
C LYS A 131 -18.50 -12.46 6.05
N SER A 132 -18.68 -13.67 5.51
CA SER A 132 -19.93 -14.45 5.62
C SER A 132 -20.10 -15.14 6.98
N ARG A 133 -19.03 -15.25 7.77
CA ARG A 133 -18.99 -15.88 9.09
C ARG A 133 -18.99 -14.86 10.24
N ILE A 134 -18.81 -13.57 9.95
CA ILE A 134 -18.69 -12.50 10.94
C ILE A 134 -19.98 -11.68 10.98
N ASN A 135 -20.35 -11.18 12.16
CA ASN A 135 -21.45 -10.23 12.29
C ASN A 135 -21.25 -9.03 11.33
N PRO A 136 -22.26 -8.67 10.51
CA PRO A 136 -22.10 -7.60 9.51
C PRO A 136 -21.72 -6.24 10.08
N ARG A 137 -22.12 -5.91 11.32
CA ARG A 137 -21.72 -4.65 11.98
C ARG A 137 -20.25 -4.70 12.37
N ALA A 138 -19.80 -5.79 12.99
CA ALA A 138 -18.40 -5.97 13.39
C ALA A 138 -17.47 -5.92 12.18
N TRP A 139 -17.80 -6.67 11.12
CA TRP A 139 -17.04 -6.66 9.86
C TRP A 139 -16.91 -5.25 9.29
N ARG A 140 -17.99 -4.45 9.27
CA ARG A 140 -17.93 -3.07 8.77
C ARG A 140 -16.99 -2.18 9.59
N TRP A 141 -16.93 -2.35 10.91
CA TRP A 141 -16.02 -1.59 11.77
C TRP A 141 -14.57 -2.00 11.56
N ILE A 142 -14.29 -3.30 11.53
CA ILE A 142 -12.93 -3.81 11.26
C ILE A 142 -12.47 -3.37 9.87
N HIS A 143 -13.32 -3.50 8.85
CA HIS A 143 -12.96 -3.11 7.50
C HIS A 143 -12.67 -1.60 7.35
N ARG A 144 -13.23 -0.74 8.20
CA ARG A 144 -12.88 0.69 8.25
C ARG A 144 -11.45 0.93 8.77
N LEU A 145 -10.83 -0.02 9.47
CA LEU A 145 -9.43 0.10 9.85
C LEU A 145 -8.49 0.18 8.64
N SER A 146 -8.94 -0.21 7.44
CA SER A 146 -8.21 0.03 6.18
C SER A 146 -7.81 1.48 5.97
N TYR A 147 -8.62 2.46 6.40
CA TYR A 147 -8.24 3.88 6.28
C TYR A 147 -7.08 4.24 7.20
N LEU A 148 -7.06 3.69 8.42
CA LEU A 148 -5.95 3.86 9.35
C LEU A 148 -4.69 3.17 8.83
N ALA A 149 -4.82 1.92 8.36
CA ALA A 149 -3.72 1.17 7.77
C ALA A 149 -3.11 1.89 6.56
N TYR A 150 -3.97 2.48 5.71
CA TYR A 150 -3.51 3.28 4.57
C TYR A 150 -2.78 4.56 5.02
N ALA A 151 -3.26 5.24 6.05
CA ALA A 151 -2.54 6.39 6.60
C ALA A 151 -1.14 6.00 7.11
N THR A 152 -1.03 4.86 7.81
CA THR A 152 0.26 4.36 8.27
C THR A 152 1.18 3.91 7.14
N VAL A 153 0.67 3.24 6.10
CA VAL A 153 1.49 2.83 4.94
C VAL A 153 1.97 4.03 4.12
N PHE A 154 1.13 5.06 4.01
CA PHE A 154 1.48 6.30 3.35
C PHE A 154 2.63 7.00 4.10
N LEU A 155 2.52 7.14 5.42
CA LEU A 155 3.57 7.73 6.24
C LEU A 155 4.84 6.88 6.25
N HIS A 156 4.72 5.55 6.26
CA HIS A 156 5.85 4.64 6.07
C HIS A 156 6.61 4.93 4.76
N GLY A 157 5.89 5.08 3.64
CA GLY A 157 6.51 5.41 2.35
C GLY A 157 7.15 6.80 2.33
N VAL A 158 6.52 7.81 2.93
CA VAL A 158 7.05 9.18 3.02
C VAL A 158 8.31 9.26 3.88
N LEU A 159 8.37 8.50 4.97
CA LEU A 159 9.49 8.54 5.92
C LEU A 159 10.62 7.58 5.56
N GLY A 160 10.30 6.44 4.95
CA GLY A 160 11.22 5.32 4.78
C GLY A 160 11.98 5.26 3.45
N GLY A 161 11.57 6.01 2.43
CA GLY A 161 12.13 5.87 1.08
C GLY A 161 12.27 7.17 0.29
N SER A 162 13.13 7.12 -0.74
CA SER A 162 13.33 8.24 -1.67
C SER A 162 12.35 8.26 -2.84
N ASP A 163 11.44 7.29 -2.92
CA ASP A 163 10.46 7.22 -4.02
C ASP A 163 9.56 8.47 -4.09
N PHE A 164 9.23 9.06 -2.94
CA PHE A 164 8.45 10.29 -2.86
C PHE A 164 9.21 11.54 -3.34
N SER A 165 10.52 11.47 -3.57
CA SER A 165 11.26 12.54 -4.26
C SER A 165 10.87 12.65 -5.74
N SER A 166 10.27 11.60 -6.32
CA SER A 166 9.69 11.67 -7.67
C SER A 166 8.40 12.51 -7.65
N PRO A 167 8.31 13.58 -8.45
CA PRO A 167 7.11 14.42 -8.50
C PRO A 167 5.85 13.63 -8.90
N VAL A 168 5.99 12.64 -9.78
CA VAL A 168 4.87 11.81 -10.26
C VAL A 168 4.34 10.91 -9.13
N ILE A 169 5.22 10.22 -8.42
CA ILE A 169 4.84 9.33 -7.31
C ILE A 169 4.19 10.17 -6.20
N SER A 170 4.81 11.30 -5.84
CA SER A 170 4.26 12.21 -4.85
C SER A 170 2.88 12.75 -5.25
N ALA A 171 2.70 13.23 -6.48
CA ALA A 171 1.41 13.74 -6.93
C ALA A 171 0.29 12.68 -6.84
N LEU A 172 0.57 11.44 -7.26
CA LEU A 172 -0.40 10.34 -7.17
C LEU A 172 -0.71 9.95 -5.72
N ALA A 173 0.31 9.85 -4.87
CA ALA A 173 0.14 9.45 -3.48
C ALA A 173 -0.61 10.52 -2.66
N TRP A 174 -0.21 11.78 -2.77
CA TRP A 174 -0.84 12.90 -2.05
C TRP A 174 -2.26 13.18 -2.54
N SER A 175 -2.52 13.11 -3.86
CA SER A 175 -3.89 13.27 -4.38
C SER A 175 -4.82 12.15 -3.90
N THR A 176 -4.33 10.91 -3.84
CA THR A 176 -5.09 9.79 -3.29
C THR A 176 -5.36 9.99 -1.79
N ALA A 177 -4.34 10.34 -1.00
CA ALA A 177 -4.49 10.61 0.42
C ALA A 177 -5.49 11.75 0.69
N PHE A 178 -5.40 12.83 -0.10
CA PHE A 178 -6.34 13.94 -0.04
C PHE A 178 -7.77 13.51 -0.35
N ALA A 179 -7.99 12.77 -1.44
CA ALA A 179 -9.31 12.27 -1.81
C ALA A 179 -9.91 11.40 -0.69
N LEU A 180 -9.15 10.44 -0.16
CA LEU A 180 -9.59 9.59 0.95
C LEU A 180 -9.89 10.40 2.22
N GLY A 181 -9.08 11.41 2.53
CA GLY A 181 -9.31 12.32 3.64
C GLY A 181 -10.62 13.10 3.51
N VAL A 182 -10.84 13.72 2.35
CA VAL A 182 -12.08 14.48 2.05
C VAL A 182 -13.31 13.57 2.14
N PHE A 183 -13.29 12.39 1.52
CA PHE A 183 -14.44 11.49 1.56
C PHE A 183 -14.69 10.90 2.95
N SER A 184 -13.64 10.62 3.72
CA SER A 184 -13.77 10.12 5.09
C SER A 184 -14.34 11.20 6.01
N LEU A 185 -13.84 12.43 5.92
CA LEU A 185 -14.34 13.57 6.70
C LEU A 185 -15.79 13.90 6.31
N GLY A 186 -16.08 13.97 5.01
CA GLY A 186 -17.43 14.21 4.50
C GLY A 186 -18.45 13.20 5.04
N ARG A 187 -18.07 11.92 5.18
CA ARG A 187 -18.95 10.91 5.81
C ARG A 187 -19.18 11.14 7.29
N VAL A 188 -18.16 11.54 8.06
CA VAL A 188 -18.29 11.81 9.50
C VAL A 188 -19.18 13.02 9.75
N LEU A 189 -19.05 14.06 8.90
CA LEU A 189 -19.82 15.30 9.00
C LEU A 189 -21.27 15.12 8.49
N TRP A 190 -21.46 14.51 7.32
CA TRP A 190 -22.78 14.39 6.69
C TRP A 190 -23.63 13.23 7.23
N GLY A 191 -22.99 12.22 7.83
CA GLY A 191 -23.69 11.13 8.53
C GLY A 191 -24.41 11.56 9.82
N ARG A 192 -24.35 12.85 10.19
CA ARG A 192 -24.98 13.43 11.39
C ARG A 192 -26.15 14.38 11.10
N LEU A 193 -26.53 14.59 9.84
CA LEU A 193 -27.72 15.40 9.53
C LEU A 193 -28.98 14.53 9.73
N PRO A 194 -29.96 14.96 10.56
CA PRO A 194 -31.25 14.29 10.64
C PRO A 194 -31.88 14.25 9.25
N ALA A 195 -32.31 13.07 8.81
CA ALA A 195 -33.18 12.97 7.64
C ALA A 195 -34.41 13.85 7.91
N ARG A 196 -34.60 14.87 7.07
CA ARG A 196 -35.86 15.61 6.99
C ARG A 196 -36.83 14.84 6.12
#